data_AF-A0A4U8SML3-F1
#
_entry.id   AF-A0A4U8SML3-F1
#
_cell.length_a   1.000
_cell.length_b   1.000
_cell.length_c   1.000
_cell.angle_alpha   90.00
_cell.angle_beta   90.00
_cell.angle_gamma   90.00
#
_symmetry.space_group_name_H-M   'P 1'
#
loop_
_entity.id
_entity.type
_entity.pdbx_description
1 polymer ?
#
loop_
_entity_poly.entity_id
_entity_poly.type
_entity_poly.pdbx_seq_one_letter_code
_entity_poly.pdbx_strand_id
1 'polypeptide(L)'
;MTYTHINTQDLISCVATKIARTLAKKESKKTKKSETSLFALFFGQVQRGISTSSHFIQRVQQRFEANQSEELSGAIARAIRNTQVIERGGMHITQSQKFFDTATNIVVVLEKRGVSGAALVTAYRSGEENLISDDEYQELVSRGIL
;
A
#
# COMPACT_ATOMS: atom_id res chain seq x y z
N MET A 1 10.80 16.49 22.99
CA MET A 1 9.49 15.98 22.50
C MET A 1 9.77 14.68 21.78
N THR A 2 9.24 13.55 22.27
CA THR A 2 9.30 12.28 21.56
C THR A 2 8.27 12.32 20.44
N TYR A 3 8.72 12.40 19.19
CA TYR A 3 7.84 12.27 18.03
C TYR A 3 7.34 10.83 17.98
N THR A 4 6.04 10.63 18.07
CA THR A 4 5.44 9.30 17.90
C THR A 4 5.38 9.01 16.40
N HIS A 5 6.25 8.14 15.92
CA HIS A 5 6.25 7.70 14.53
C HIS A 5 5.17 6.64 14.28
N ILE A 6 4.76 6.49 13.02
CA ILE A 6 3.80 5.46 12.63
C ILE A 6 4.39 4.07 12.91
N ASN A 7 3.65 3.25 13.66
CA ASN A 7 3.92 1.81 13.74
C ASN A 7 3.46 1.14 12.43
N THR A 8 4.43 0.59 11.68
CA THR A 8 4.13 0.00 10.36
C THR A 8 3.24 -1.23 10.45
N GLN A 9 3.30 -2.02 11.52
CA GLN A 9 2.43 -3.19 11.69
C GLN A 9 0.97 -2.78 11.87
N ASP A 10 0.72 -1.72 12.64
CA ASP A 10 -0.61 -1.15 12.81
C ASP A 10 -1.11 -0.53 11.51
N LEU A 11 -0.23 0.18 10.78
CA LEU A 11 -0.53 0.72 9.46
C LEU A 11 -1.00 -0.38 8.49
N ILE A 12 -0.28 -1.51 8.40
CA ILE A 12 -0.66 -2.63 7.54
C ILE A 12 -2.00 -3.23 7.97
N SER A 13 -2.25 -3.34 9.27
CA SER A 13 -3.52 -3.83 9.81
C SER A 13 -4.69 -2.91 9.43
N CYS A 14 -4.48 -1.59 9.45
CA CYS A 14 -5.44 -0.60 8.98
C CYS A 14 -5.70 -0.72 7.47
N VAL A 15 -4.65 -0.85 6.65
CA VAL A 15 -4.76 -1.06 5.20
C VAL A 15 -5.56 -2.33 4.90
N ALA A 16 -5.21 -3.44 5.54
CA ALA A 16 -5.88 -4.73 5.37
C ALA A 16 -7.36 -4.65 5.73
N THR A 17 -7.69 -3.96 6.83
CA THR A 17 -9.08 -3.72 7.26
C THR A 17 -9.88 -2.97 6.19
N LYS A 18 -9.32 -1.88 5.64
CA LYS A 18 -10.01 -1.06 4.61
C LYS A 18 -10.28 -1.85 3.33
N ILE A 19 -9.31 -2.64 2.87
CA ILE A 19 -9.45 -3.49 1.69
C ILE A 19 -10.46 -4.62 1.97
N ALA A 20 -10.31 -5.34 3.08
CA ALA A 20 -11.16 -6.47 3.44
C ALA A 20 -12.63 -6.07 3.60
N ARG A 21 -12.93 -4.93 4.23
CA ARG A 21 -14.31 -4.40 4.32
C ARG A 21 -14.92 -4.16 2.94
N THR A 22 -14.14 -3.57 2.03
CA THR A 22 -14.59 -3.31 0.66
C THR A 22 -14.89 -4.60 -0.09
N LEU A 23 -14.02 -5.61 0.05
CA LEU A 23 -14.22 -6.92 -0.57
C LEU A 23 -15.41 -7.67 0.03
N ALA A 24 -15.50 -7.72 1.36
CA ALA A 24 -16.59 -8.39 2.08
C ALA A 24 -17.95 -7.83 1.70
N LYS A 25 -18.09 -6.49 1.67
CA LYS A 25 -19.34 -5.82 1.28
C LYS A 25 -19.74 -6.07 -0.18
N LYS A 26 -18.76 -6.21 -1.09
CA LYS A 26 -19.03 -6.55 -2.49
C LYS A 26 -19.44 -8.01 -2.63
N GLU A 27 -18.76 -8.91 -1.94
CA GLU A 27 -18.95 -10.35 -2.07
C GLU A 27 -20.20 -10.85 -1.32
N SER A 28 -20.55 -10.24 -0.18
CA SER A 28 -21.77 -10.55 0.57
C SER A 28 -23.01 -10.30 -0.26
N LYS A 29 -23.03 -9.21 -1.03
CA LYS A 29 -24.12 -8.89 -1.97
C LYS A 29 -24.27 -9.90 -3.11
N LYS A 30 -23.17 -10.47 -3.59
CA LYS A 30 -23.16 -11.45 -4.69
C LYS A 30 -23.54 -12.85 -4.21
N THR A 31 -22.96 -13.27 -3.09
CA THR A 31 -23.04 -14.66 -2.61
C THR A 31 -24.08 -14.89 -1.52
N LYS A 32 -24.68 -13.81 -0.99
CA LYS A 32 -25.57 -13.81 0.19
C LYS A 32 -24.95 -14.41 1.46
N LYS A 33 -23.63 -14.57 1.50
CA LYS A 33 -22.89 -15.02 2.69
C LYS A 33 -22.76 -13.90 3.72
N SER A 34 -22.54 -14.28 4.98
CA SER A 34 -22.30 -13.35 6.09
C SER A 34 -21.10 -12.42 5.80
N GLU A 35 -21.34 -11.11 5.85
CA GLU A 35 -20.29 -10.09 5.66
C GLU A 35 -19.18 -10.22 6.70
N THR A 36 -19.53 -10.54 7.96
CA THR A 36 -18.56 -10.73 9.04
C THR A 36 -17.60 -11.89 8.75
N SER A 37 -18.13 -13.01 8.26
CA SER A 37 -17.31 -14.18 7.90
C SER A 37 -16.42 -13.89 6.70
N LEU A 38 -16.95 -13.20 5.68
CA LEU A 38 -16.17 -12.77 4.52
C LEU A 38 -15.08 -11.77 4.90
N PHE A 39 -15.37 -10.84 5.81
CA PHE A 39 -14.40 -9.89 6.32
C PHE A 39 -13.23 -10.60 7.01
N ALA A 40 -13.49 -11.54 7.91
CA ALA A 40 -12.43 -12.28 8.60
C ALA A 40 -11.52 -13.04 7.61
N LEU A 41 -12.13 -13.69 6.61
CA LEU A 41 -11.40 -14.38 5.55
C LEU A 41 -10.51 -13.42 4.75
N PHE A 42 -11.09 -12.34 4.23
CA PHE A 42 -10.36 -11.39 3.39
C PHE A 42 -9.32 -10.61 4.18
N PHE A 43 -9.58 -10.28 5.44
CA PHE A 43 -8.61 -9.60 6.31
C PHE A 43 -7.34 -10.44 6.43
N GLY A 44 -7.46 -11.73 6.78
CA GLY A 44 -6.31 -12.61 6.88
C GLY A 44 -5.57 -12.79 5.55
N GLN A 45 -6.30 -12.89 4.43
CA GLN A 45 -5.70 -13.00 3.10
C GLN A 45 -4.92 -11.73 2.71
N VAL A 46 -5.52 -10.56 2.90
CA VAL A 46 -4.90 -9.28 2.54
C VAL A 46 -3.70 -9.01 3.45
N GLN A 47 -3.83 -9.20 4.76
CA GLN A 47 -2.76 -8.94 5.70
C GLN A 47 -1.51 -9.78 5.40
N ARG A 48 -1.68 -11.07 5.05
CA ARG A 48 -0.56 -11.93 4.63
C ARG A 48 -0.02 -11.59 3.23
N GLY A 49 -0.85 -10.99 2.39
CA GLY A 49 -0.48 -10.61 1.03
C GLY A 49 0.27 -9.28 0.93
N ILE A 50 0.31 -8.48 2.00
CA ILE A 50 1.04 -7.21 2.04
C ILE A 50 2.37 -7.43 2.75
N SER A 51 3.46 -7.11 2.05
CA SER A 51 4.81 -7.09 2.62
C SER A 51 5.41 -5.69 2.52
N THR A 52 6.28 -5.33 3.44
CA THR A 52 7.00 -4.04 3.42
C THR A 52 8.49 -4.28 3.24
N SER A 53 9.15 -3.47 2.41
CA SER A 53 10.61 -3.41 2.42
C SER A 53 11.13 -2.71 3.68
N SER A 54 12.39 -2.97 4.05
CA SER A 54 13.06 -2.24 5.13
C SER A 54 13.08 -0.74 4.85
N HIS A 55 13.32 -0.39 3.58
CA HIS A 55 13.31 0.98 3.08
C HIS A 55 11.95 1.66 3.27
N PHE A 56 10.85 0.99 2.92
CA PHE A 56 9.49 1.51 3.16
C PHE A 56 9.27 1.88 4.63
N ILE A 57 9.65 1.00 5.56
CA ILE A 57 9.48 1.23 7.00
C ILE A 57 10.23 2.50 7.43
N GLN A 58 11.50 2.62 7.03
CA GLN A 58 12.33 3.77 7.36
C GLN A 58 11.73 5.08 6.83
N ARG A 59 11.26 5.08 5.57
CA ARG A 59 10.70 6.29 4.94
C ARG A 59 9.36 6.68 5.54
N VAL A 60 8.51 5.72 5.88
CA VAL A 60 7.26 6.02 6.57
C VAL A 60 7.53 6.70 7.91
N GLN A 61 8.51 6.22 8.67
CA GLN A 61 8.89 6.82 9.95
C GLN A 61 9.48 8.23 9.78
N GLN A 62 10.29 8.46 8.74
CA GLN A 62 10.91 9.76 8.49
C GLN A 62 9.94 10.81 7.95
N ARG A 63 8.96 10.41 7.12
CA ARG A 63 8.11 11.33 6.34
C ARG A 63 6.72 11.53 6.90
N PHE A 64 6.25 10.63 7.76
CA PHE A 64 4.88 10.68 8.27
C PHE A 64 4.82 10.65 9.79
N GLU A 65 3.97 11.50 10.33
CA GLU A 65 3.62 11.56 11.74
C GLU A 65 2.49 10.58 12.09
N ALA A 66 2.37 10.18 13.36
CA ALA A 66 1.33 9.24 13.78
C ALA A 66 -0.10 9.69 13.45
N ASN A 67 -0.39 11.00 13.51
CA ASN A 67 -1.71 11.57 13.15
C ASN A 67 -2.05 11.40 11.65
N GLN A 68 -1.06 11.15 10.78
CA GLN A 68 -1.24 10.95 9.33
C GLN A 68 -1.48 9.48 8.96
N SER A 69 -1.46 8.56 9.93
CA SER A 69 -1.61 7.10 9.68
C SER A 69 -2.93 6.73 8.99
N GLU A 70 -4.03 7.39 9.35
CA GLU A 70 -5.34 7.13 8.74
C GLU A 70 -5.38 7.57 7.26
N GLU A 71 -4.77 8.71 6.96
CA GLU A 71 -4.63 9.24 5.59
C GLU A 71 -3.73 8.33 4.74
N LEU A 72 -2.54 7.98 5.25
CA LEU A 72 -1.57 7.12 4.59
C LEU A 72 -2.12 5.71 4.33
N SER A 73 -2.76 5.09 5.33
CA SER A 73 -3.38 3.77 5.14
C SER A 73 -4.53 3.80 4.12
N GLY A 74 -5.27 4.91 4.05
CA GLY A 74 -6.27 5.15 3.01
C GLY A 74 -5.66 5.19 1.61
N ALA A 75 -4.57 5.95 1.44
CA ALA A 75 -3.85 6.08 0.18
C ALA A 75 -3.27 4.73 -0.28
N ILE A 76 -2.59 4.00 0.62
CA ILE A 76 -2.05 2.66 0.32
C ILE A 76 -3.17 1.70 -0.07
N ALA A 77 -4.30 1.71 0.65
CA ALA A 77 -5.42 0.83 0.34
C ALA A 77 -6.03 1.13 -1.04
N ARG A 78 -6.06 2.40 -1.47
CA ARG A 78 -6.48 2.79 -2.82
C ARG A 78 -5.44 2.36 -3.86
N ALA A 79 -4.17 2.59 -3.60
CA ALA A 79 -3.08 2.16 -4.47
C ALA A 79 -3.15 0.65 -4.75
N ILE A 80 -3.22 -0.18 -3.71
CA ILE A 80 -3.30 -1.65 -3.86
C ILE A 80 -4.53 -2.06 -4.67
N ARG A 81 -5.69 -1.42 -4.52
CA ARG A 81 -6.90 -1.80 -5.26
C ARG A 81 -6.88 -1.36 -6.73
N ASN A 82 -6.19 -0.27 -7.04
CA ASN A 82 -6.25 0.39 -8.34
C ASN A 82 -5.04 0.07 -9.22
N THR A 83 -3.90 -0.32 -8.64
CA THR A 83 -2.73 -0.77 -9.38
C THR A 83 -2.99 -2.16 -9.97
N GLN A 84 -2.76 -2.30 -11.27
CA GLN A 84 -2.92 -3.57 -11.97
C GLN A 84 -1.69 -4.46 -11.81
N VAL A 85 -1.90 -5.77 -11.95
CA VAL A 85 -0.81 -6.72 -12.04
C VAL A 85 -0.16 -6.55 -13.42
N ILE A 86 1.17 -6.54 -13.47
CA ILE A 86 1.89 -6.56 -14.74
C ILE A 86 2.12 -8.02 -15.13
N GLU A 87 1.73 -8.37 -16.36
CA GLU A 87 1.89 -9.70 -16.93
C GLU A 87 2.54 -9.60 -18.31
N ARG A 88 3.46 -10.52 -18.61
CA ARG A 88 4.07 -10.66 -19.94
C ARG A 88 4.09 -12.14 -20.31
N GLY A 89 3.44 -12.47 -21.43
CA GLY A 89 3.30 -13.86 -21.87
C GLY A 89 2.55 -14.75 -20.86
N GLY A 90 1.60 -14.20 -20.10
CA GLY A 90 0.86 -14.93 -19.06
C GLY A 90 1.64 -15.16 -17.76
N MET A 91 2.87 -14.65 -17.65
CA MET A 91 3.65 -14.70 -16.41
C MET A 91 3.59 -13.36 -15.68
N HIS A 92 3.38 -13.44 -14.37
CA HIS A 92 3.45 -12.27 -13.49
C HIS A 92 4.86 -11.68 -13.47
N ILE A 93 4.98 -10.38 -13.72
CA ILE A 93 6.22 -9.63 -13.53
C ILE A 93 6.14 -8.86 -12.22
N THR A 94 7.12 -9.10 -11.35
CA THR A 94 7.35 -8.24 -10.18
C THR A 94 8.06 -6.97 -10.64
N GLN A 95 7.29 -5.92 -10.83
CA GLN A 95 7.79 -4.59 -11.18
C GLN A 95 7.11 -3.53 -10.31
N SER A 96 7.89 -2.56 -9.85
CA SER A 96 7.41 -1.45 -9.05
C SER A 96 6.58 -0.50 -9.90
N GLN A 97 5.48 -0.03 -9.33
CA GLN A 97 4.51 0.85 -9.98
C GLN A 97 4.22 2.03 -9.07
N LYS A 98 4.21 3.22 -9.66
CA LYS A 98 3.81 4.47 -8.99
C LYS A 98 2.29 4.61 -9.02
N PHE A 99 1.70 4.88 -7.87
CA PHE A 99 0.30 5.29 -7.76
C PHE A 99 0.22 6.66 -7.09
N PHE A 100 -0.40 7.62 -7.76
CA PHE A 100 -0.65 8.94 -7.20
C PHE A 100 -2.07 9.03 -6.66
N ASP A 101 -2.21 9.17 -5.34
CA ASP A 101 -3.51 9.32 -4.69
C ASP A 101 -3.93 10.79 -4.66
N THR A 102 -4.73 11.20 -5.66
CA THR A 102 -5.20 12.58 -5.81
C THR A 102 -5.97 13.12 -4.61
N ALA A 103 -6.58 12.25 -3.80
CA ALA A 103 -7.35 12.64 -2.63
C ALA A 103 -6.48 13.11 -1.44
N THR A 104 -5.24 12.62 -1.34
CA THR A 104 -4.34 12.90 -0.19
C THR A 104 -3.02 13.53 -0.63
N ASN A 105 -2.80 13.64 -1.94
CA ASN A 105 -1.53 14.04 -2.54
C ASN A 105 -0.36 13.11 -2.14
N ILE A 106 -0.64 11.87 -1.74
CA ILE A 106 0.36 10.86 -1.38
C ILE A 106 0.69 10.01 -2.61
N VAL A 107 1.97 9.89 -2.90
CA VAL A 107 2.52 8.91 -3.84
C VAL A 107 2.81 7.63 -3.08
N VAL A 108 2.33 6.50 -3.62
CA VAL A 108 2.66 5.16 -3.13
C VAL A 108 3.35 4.40 -4.25
N VAL A 109 4.52 3.85 -3.96
CA VAL A 109 5.23 2.95 -4.88
C VAL A 109 5.12 1.53 -4.33
N LEU A 110 4.57 0.64 -5.16
CA LEU A 110 4.34 -0.75 -4.77
C LEU A 110 4.59 -1.71 -5.93
N GLU A 111 4.87 -2.96 -5.61
CA GLU A 111 4.87 -4.09 -6.55
C GLU A 111 3.59 -4.87 -6.33
N LYS A 112 2.69 -4.86 -7.31
CA LYS A 112 1.39 -5.51 -7.19
C LYS A 112 1.52 -7.02 -7.23
N ARG A 113 0.85 -7.75 -6.34
CA ARG A 113 0.80 -9.23 -6.30
C ARG A 113 -0.64 -9.73 -6.27
N GLY A 114 -1.10 -10.36 -7.35
CA GLY A 114 -2.47 -10.86 -7.46
C GLY A 114 -3.53 -9.77 -7.23
N VAL A 115 -4.71 -10.14 -6.72
CA VAL A 115 -5.84 -9.20 -6.55
C VAL A 115 -5.63 -8.21 -5.41
N SER A 116 -5.13 -8.66 -4.26
CA SER A 116 -5.08 -7.83 -3.04
C SER A 116 -3.73 -7.80 -2.34
N GLY A 117 -2.72 -8.48 -2.89
CA GLY A 117 -1.36 -8.45 -2.37
C GLY A 117 -0.53 -7.33 -3.01
N ALA A 118 0.51 -6.90 -2.28
CA ALA A 118 1.50 -5.95 -2.76
C ALA A 118 2.77 -5.99 -1.89
N ALA A 119 3.93 -5.70 -2.48
CA ALA A 119 5.10 -5.27 -1.72
C ALA A 119 5.19 -3.74 -1.75
N LEU A 120 5.18 -3.11 -0.57
CA LEU A 120 5.32 -1.67 -0.44
C LEU A 120 6.80 -1.29 -0.49
N VAL A 121 7.14 -0.40 -1.44
CA VAL A 121 8.51 0.02 -1.72
C VAL A 121 8.78 1.36 -1.03
N THR A 122 7.96 2.38 -1.29
CA THR A 122 8.08 3.68 -0.63
C THR A 122 6.74 4.42 -0.66
N ALA A 123 6.61 5.45 0.18
CA ALA A 123 5.53 6.42 0.14
C ALA A 123 6.05 7.80 0.52
N TYR A 124 5.46 8.84 -0.06
CA TYR A 124 5.83 10.24 0.20
C TYR A 124 4.71 11.17 -0.28
N ARG A 125 4.67 12.43 0.19
CA ARG A 125 3.75 13.43 -0.39
C ARG A 125 4.35 14.02 -1.66
N SER A 126 3.52 14.23 -2.67
CA SER A 126 3.95 14.88 -3.91
C SER A 126 4.45 16.29 -3.63
N GLY A 127 5.59 16.66 -4.21
CA GLY A 127 6.33 17.88 -3.89
C GLY A 127 7.41 17.71 -2.81
N GLU A 128 7.43 16.56 -2.13
CA GLU A 128 8.46 16.19 -1.15
C GLU A 128 9.44 15.14 -1.72
N GLU A 129 9.63 15.12 -3.05
CA GLU A 129 10.62 14.27 -3.71
C GLU A 129 12.05 14.56 -3.23
N ASN A 130 12.31 15.77 -2.73
CA ASN A 130 13.59 16.15 -2.12
C ASN A 130 13.88 15.42 -0.79
N LEU A 131 12.88 14.74 -0.20
CA LEU A 131 13.07 13.87 0.96
C LEU A 131 13.44 12.43 0.54
N ILE A 132 13.62 12.18 -0.75
CA ILE A 132 14.18 10.96 -1.33
C ILE A 132 15.70 11.07 -1.27
N SER A 133 16.40 10.10 -0.68
CA SER A 133 17.88 10.12 -0.74
C SER A 133 18.37 9.82 -2.15
N ASP A 134 19.60 10.20 -2.47
CA ASP A 134 20.20 9.91 -3.78
C ASP A 134 20.11 8.42 -4.15
N ASP A 135 20.39 7.51 -3.22
CA ASP A 135 20.25 6.06 -3.45
C ASP A 135 18.82 5.65 -3.81
N GLU A 136 17.81 6.21 -3.13
CA GLU A 136 16.40 5.93 -3.42
C GLU A 136 15.98 6.56 -4.74
N TYR A 137 16.48 7.76 -5.04
CA TYR A 137 16.23 8.42 -6.31
C TYR A 137 16.80 7.58 -7.46
N GLN A 138 18.05 7.13 -7.35
CA GLN A 138 18.68 6.25 -8.33
C GLN A 138 17.95 4.91 -8.45
N GLU A 139 17.51 4.32 -7.33
CA GLU A 139 16.71 3.09 -7.35
C GLU A 139 15.38 3.30 -8.10
N LEU A 140 14.66 4.39 -7.81
CA LEU A 140 13.39 4.71 -8.46
C LEU A 140 13.58 5.04 -9.94
N VAL A 141 14.61 5.78 -10.31
CA VAL A 141 14.97 6.10 -11.72
C VAL A 141 15.36 4.82 -12.47
N SER A 142 16.20 3.96 -11.88
CA SER A 142 16.59 2.69 -12.51
C SER A 142 15.41 1.75 -12.75
N ARG A 143 14.34 1.88 -11.95
CA ARG A 143 13.07 1.16 -12.09
C ARG A 143 12.07 1.87 -13.02
N GLY A 144 12.39 3.04 -13.56
CA GLY A 144 11.54 3.83 -14.45
C GLY A 144 10.33 4.47 -13.75
N ILE A 145 10.45 4.79 -12.46
CA ILE A 145 9.35 5.29 -11.60
C ILE A 145 9.36 6.83 -11.53
N LEU A 146 10.56 7.43 -11.60
CA LEU A 146 10.82 8.86 -11.70
C LEU A 146 11.43 9.16 -13.07
#